data_AF-A0A8R1HJ60-F1
#
_entry.id   AF-A0A8R1HJ60-F1
#
_cell.length_a   1.000
_cell.length_b   1.000
_cell.length_c   1.000
_cell.angle_alpha   90.00
_cell.angle_beta   90.00
_cell.angle_gamma   90.00
#
_symmetry.space_group_name_H-M   'P 1'
#
loop_
_entity.id
_entity.type
_entity.pdbx_description
1 polymer ?
#
loop_
_entity_poly.entity_id
_entity_poly.type
_entity_poly.pdbx_seq_one_letter_code
_entity_poly.pdbx_strand_id
1 'polypeptide(L)'
;MEGDWANVKTASRVPHDLGNPADEPWIATNAYVMHDTGKWKDLNMKFVLTSWRDYIVLSEKHSAFLHHTWPAVKMIMVEAMNHWDQDGDGMIENFGKADQTYDAWQMEGVSAYCGSLWLASLRVAVEMAKLVGDPQKQSLFETTLVKARNVFIEKLWTGSYFRFCERSRSRETVMADQLCGYWFLQSVSPVMANDLLPSSMVRSALDTIYRLNVCQFSSGMMGAVNGMKPNGVVDKEYIQADEMWTGVTYAVASLLIQQGEIAKAFHTGSGSYLTCFERVGLQYQTPEALYESR
;
A
#
# COMPACT_ATOMS: atom_id res chain seq x y z
N MET A 1 -16.59 -5.43 -15.39
CA MET A 1 -16.14 -6.82 -15.51
C MET A 1 -15.68 -7.04 -16.95
N GLU A 2 -14.39 -7.34 -17.13
CA GLU A 2 -13.75 -7.39 -18.45
C GLU A 2 -14.08 -8.68 -19.23
N GLY A 3 -14.77 -9.64 -18.60
CA GLY A 3 -15.16 -10.92 -19.24
C GLY A 3 -13.99 -11.89 -19.43
N ASP A 4 -12.82 -11.56 -18.88
CA ASP A 4 -11.61 -12.37 -18.98
C ASP A 4 -11.71 -13.65 -18.15
N TRP A 5 -11.17 -14.75 -18.68
CA TRP A 5 -11.01 -16.01 -17.95
C TRP A 5 -9.63 -16.05 -17.30
N ALA A 6 -9.57 -16.43 -16.03
CA ALA A 6 -8.34 -16.57 -15.26
C ALA A 6 -8.37 -17.83 -14.39
N ASN A 7 -7.19 -18.29 -13.99
CA ASN A 7 -7.08 -19.36 -12.99
C ASN A 7 -7.55 -18.82 -11.64
N VAL A 8 -8.41 -19.57 -10.95
CA VAL A 8 -8.90 -19.19 -9.60
C VAL A 8 -7.74 -18.99 -8.63
N LYS A 9 -6.68 -19.80 -8.71
CA LYS A 9 -5.50 -19.72 -7.84
C LYS A 9 -4.26 -20.27 -8.54
N THR A 10 -3.11 -19.67 -8.26
CA THR A 10 -1.79 -20.21 -8.59
C THR A 10 -0.91 -20.29 -7.34
N ALA A 11 0.17 -21.09 -7.38
CA ALA A 11 1.03 -21.31 -6.21
C ALA A 11 1.73 -20.01 -5.72
N SER A 12 2.15 -19.16 -6.64
CA SER A 12 2.93 -17.93 -6.41
C SER A 12 2.09 -16.70 -6.04
N ARG A 13 0.78 -16.87 -5.77
CA ARG A 13 -0.15 -15.77 -5.49
C ARG A 13 -0.88 -15.97 -4.19
N VAL A 14 -0.86 -14.96 -3.34
CA VAL A 14 -1.68 -14.92 -2.12
C VAL A 14 -3.14 -14.77 -2.55
N PRO A 15 -4.07 -15.57 -1.97
CA PRO A 15 -5.49 -15.40 -2.28
C PRO A 15 -5.97 -14.04 -1.75
N HIS A 16 -6.87 -13.38 -2.47
CA HIS A 16 -7.52 -12.14 -2.07
C HIS A 16 -8.36 -12.35 -0.80
N ASP A 17 -9.07 -13.47 -0.73
CA ASP A 17 -9.91 -13.84 0.40
C ASP A 17 -9.88 -15.36 0.63
N LEU A 18 -10.31 -15.78 1.81
CA LEU A 18 -10.39 -17.18 2.21
C LEU A 18 -11.77 -17.78 1.97
N GLY A 19 -12.55 -17.24 1.03
CA GLY A 19 -13.84 -17.77 0.60
C GLY A 19 -15.05 -16.97 1.09
N ASN A 20 -16.23 -17.49 0.76
CA ASN A 20 -17.53 -16.89 1.04
C ASN A 20 -18.26 -17.66 2.16
N PRO A 21 -18.83 -16.98 3.18
CA PRO A 21 -19.65 -17.64 4.21
C PRO A 21 -20.85 -18.44 3.67
N ALA A 22 -21.29 -18.19 2.44
CA ALA A 22 -22.37 -18.92 1.77
C ALA A 22 -21.88 -20.12 0.91
N ASP A 23 -20.58 -20.41 0.90
CA ASP A 23 -19.95 -21.54 0.19
C ASP A 23 -19.08 -22.35 1.17
N GLU A 24 -17.85 -22.73 0.81
CA GLU A 24 -16.91 -23.48 1.65
C GLU A 24 -15.69 -22.63 2.06
N PRO A 25 -15.77 -21.84 3.15
CA PRO A 25 -14.63 -21.08 3.67
C PRO A 25 -13.39 -21.95 3.90
N TRP A 26 -12.21 -21.37 3.66
CA TRP A 26 -10.88 -22.01 3.75
C TRP A 26 -10.57 -23.10 2.70
N ILE A 27 -11.59 -23.66 2.05
CA ILE A 27 -11.42 -24.64 0.95
C ILE A 27 -11.55 -23.92 -0.40
N ALA A 28 -12.66 -23.21 -0.61
CA ALA A 28 -12.95 -22.43 -1.81
C ALA A 28 -12.48 -20.98 -1.66
N THR A 29 -11.16 -20.77 -1.63
CA THR A 29 -10.54 -19.43 -1.58
C THR A 29 -10.76 -18.63 -2.87
N ASN A 30 -10.57 -17.30 -2.82
CA ASN A 30 -10.81 -16.38 -3.95
C ASN A 30 -12.28 -16.39 -4.43
N ALA A 31 -13.20 -16.18 -3.49
CA ALA A 31 -14.60 -15.98 -3.82
C ALA A 31 -14.87 -14.62 -4.50
N TYR A 32 -13.97 -13.65 -4.36
CA TYR A 32 -14.01 -12.42 -5.14
C TYR A 32 -13.71 -12.70 -6.62
N VAL A 33 -14.70 -12.37 -7.48
CA VAL A 33 -14.66 -12.65 -8.93
C VAL A 33 -14.78 -11.40 -9.81
N MET A 34 -14.79 -10.21 -9.21
CA MET A 34 -14.98 -8.96 -9.97
C MET A 34 -13.76 -8.61 -10.83
N HIS A 35 -12.56 -8.88 -10.32
CA HIS A 35 -11.28 -8.75 -11.01
C HIS A 35 -10.40 -9.99 -10.80
N ASP A 36 -9.48 -10.24 -11.74
CA ASP A 36 -8.46 -11.27 -11.61
C ASP A 36 -7.40 -10.84 -10.58
N THR A 37 -7.60 -11.25 -9.33
CA THR A 37 -6.70 -10.96 -8.21
C THR A 37 -5.38 -11.70 -8.30
N GLY A 38 -5.28 -12.71 -9.17
CA GLY A 38 -4.05 -13.43 -9.45
C GLY A 38 -2.95 -12.53 -10.02
N LYS A 39 -3.29 -11.35 -10.56
CA LYS A 39 -2.34 -10.38 -11.10
C LYS A 39 -2.07 -9.18 -10.20
N TRP A 40 -2.72 -9.11 -9.03
CA TRP A 40 -2.59 -7.99 -8.12
C TRP A 40 -1.17 -7.90 -7.53
N LYS A 41 -0.65 -6.69 -7.47
CA LYS A 41 0.72 -6.40 -7.00
C LYS A 41 0.81 -6.29 -5.49
N ASP A 42 -0.23 -5.77 -4.87
CA ASP A 42 -0.21 -5.45 -3.44
C ASP A 42 -0.45 -6.65 -2.52
N LEU A 43 -1.22 -7.67 -2.95
CA LEU A 43 -1.52 -8.84 -2.13
C LEU A 43 -0.26 -9.59 -1.64
N ASN A 44 0.64 -9.95 -2.56
CA ASN A 44 1.88 -10.62 -2.18
C ASN A 44 2.74 -9.73 -1.27
N MET A 45 2.82 -8.43 -1.57
CA MET A 45 3.63 -7.50 -0.77
C MET A 45 3.07 -7.30 0.64
N LYS A 46 1.75 -7.13 0.75
CA LYS A 46 1.03 -7.10 2.03
C LYS A 46 1.30 -8.36 2.83
N PHE A 47 1.29 -9.54 2.21
CA PHE A 47 1.61 -10.81 2.89
C PHE A 47 3.06 -10.87 3.41
N VAL A 48 4.04 -10.39 2.65
CA VAL A 48 5.44 -10.30 3.11
C VAL A 48 5.52 -9.40 4.35
N LEU A 49 4.92 -8.21 4.28
CA LEU A 49 4.92 -7.24 5.35
C LEU A 49 4.20 -7.76 6.61
N THR A 50 3.02 -8.37 6.47
CA THR A 50 2.29 -8.94 7.61
C THR A 50 3.00 -10.16 8.20
N SER A 51 3.66 -10.99 7.38
CA SER A 51 4.50 -12.09 7.87
C SER A 51 5.63 -11.57 8.76
N TRP A 52 6.25 -10.44 8.38
CA TRP A 52 7.26 -9.81 9.22
C TRP A 52 6.70 -9.20 10.49
N ARG A 53 5.59 -8.45 10.40
CA ARG A 53 4.87 -7.92 11.58
C ARG A 53 4.60 -9.04 12.58
N ASP A 54 4.03 -10.15 12.12
CA ASP A 54 3.63 -11.24 13.00
C ASP A 54 4.85 -11.91 13.64
N TYR A 55 5.95 -12.08 12.90
CA TYR A 55 7.22 -12.53 13.47
C TYR A 55 7.73 -11.59 14.58
N ILE A 56 7.71 -10.27 14.36
CA ILE A 56 8.13 -9.27 15.36
C ILE A 56 7.22 -9.28 16.59
N VAL A 57 5.90 -9.31 16.40
CA VAL A 57 4.91 -9.26 17.49
C VAL A 57 4.91 -10.54 18.34
N LEU A 58 5.11 -11.71 17.71
CA LEU A 58 5.15 -12.99 18.42
C LEU A 58 6.44 -13.17 19.26
N SER A 59 7.44 -12.28 19.13
CA SER A 59 8.78 -12.30 19.76
C SER A 59 9.77 -13.34 19.19
N GLU A 60 11.07 -13.11 19.41
CA GLU A 60 12.21 -13.89 18.85
C GLU A 60 12.17 -15.40 19.13
N LYS A 61 11.32 -15.87 20.05
CA LYS A 61 11.12 -17.30 20.34
C LYS A 61 10.48 -18.08 19.18
N HIS A 62 10.06 -17.40 18.11
CA HIS A 62 9.35 -17.99 16.99
C HIS A 62 10.19 -18.05 15.71
N SER A 63 11.46 -18.49 15.80
CA SER A 63 12.21 -18.89 14.60
C SER A 63 11.42 -19.90 13.76
N ALA A 64 10.61 -20.76 14.40
CA ALA A 64 9.69 -21.67 13.71
C ALA A 64 8.70 -20.96 12.78
N PHE A 65 8.14 -19.82 13.18
CA PHE A 65 7.24 -19.04 12.32
C PHE A 65 7.98 -18.46 11.13
N LEU A 66 9.16 -17.87 11.36
CA LEU A 66 10.03 -17.36 10.30
C LEU A 66 10.39 -18.45 9.27
N HIS A 67 10.81 -19.62 9.74
CA HIS A 67 11.16 -20.74 8.86
C HIS A 67 9.94 -21.32 8.14
N HIS A 68 8.75 -21.25 8.75
CA HIS A 68 7.50 -21.67 8.13
C HIS A 68 7.05 -20.73 7.01
N THR A 69 7.15 -19.42 7.20
CA THR A 69 6.69 -18.43 6.21
C THR A 69 7.72 -18.14 5.12
N TRP A 70 9.03 -18.30 5.40
CA TRP A 70 10.11 -17.98 4.48
C TRP A 70 9.99 -18.61 3.07
N PRO A 71 9.66 -19.91 2.92
CA PRO A 71 9.49 -20.50 1.59
C PRO A 71 8.44 -19.79 0.73
N ALA A 72 7.33 -19.39 1.33
CA ALA A 72 6.28 -18.64 0.64
C ALA A 72 6.74 -17.22 0.28
N VAL A 73 7.32 -16.48 1.24
CA VAL A 73 7.89 -15.14 1.02
C VAL A 73 8.93 -15.16 -0.10
N LYS A 74 9.87 -16.10 -0.07
CA LYS A 74 10.89 -16.24 -1.10
C LYS A 74 10.27 -16.48 -2.48
N MET A 75 9.30 -17.39 -2.58
CA MET A 75 8.64 -17.71 -3.85
C MET A 75 7.92 -16.50 -4.44
N ILE A 76 7.13 -15.79 -3.64
CA ILE A 76 6.35 -14.63 -4.14
C ILE A 76 7.22 -13.43 -4.50
N MET A 77 8.33 -13.21 -3.78
CA MET A 77 9.28 -12.14 -4.11
C MET A 77 10.02 -12.45 -5.42
N VAL A 78 10.47 -13.69 -5.62
CA VAL A 78 11.12 -14.11 -6.87
C VAL A 78 10.13 -14.05 -8.04
N GLU A 79 8.88 -14.47 -7.84
CA GLU A 79 7.83 -14.36 -8.85
C GLU A 79 7.62 -12.90 -9.28
N ALA A 80 7.52 -11.97 -8.32
CA ALA A 80 7.35 -10.55 -8.59
C ALA A 80 8.51 -10.00 -9.42
N MET A 81 9.75 -10.32 -9.06
CA MET A 81 10.94 -9.90 -9.81
C MET A 81 10.95 -10.44 -11.25
N ASN A 82 10.50 -11.66 -11.47
CA ASN A 82 10.57 -12.29 -12.79
C ASN A 82 9.44 -11.85 -13.74
N HIS A 83 8.32 -11.40 -13.18
CA HIS A 83 7.09 -11.23 -13.96
C HIS A 83 6.44 -9.86 -13.84
N TRP A 84 6.79 -9.04 -12.85
CA TRP A 84 6.18 -7.72 -12.65
C TRP A 84 7.12 -6.58 -12.99
N ASP A 85 8.43 -6.79 -12.90
CA ASP A 85 9.47 -5.92 -13.45
C ASP A 85 9.62 -6.21 -14.94
N GLN A 86 9.10 -5.32 -15.80
CA GLN A 86 9.06 -5.52 -17.25
C GLN A 86 10.33 -5.07 -17.97
N ASP A 87 11.12 -4.19 -17.37
CA ASP A 87 12.30 -3.58 -18.00
C ASP A 87 13.63 -3.90 -17.30
N GLY A 88 13.58 -4.65 -16.19
CA GLY A 88 14.74 -5.13 -15.44
C GLY A 88 15.40 -4.06 -14.58
N ASP A 89 14.72 -2.93 -14.33
CA ASP A 89 15.23 -1.83 -13.52
C ASP A 89 15.15 -2.11 -12.01
N GLY A 90 14.53 -3.22 -11.61
CA GLY A 90 14.35 -3.67 -10.23
C GLY A 90 13.04 -3.20 -9.59
N MET A 91 12.26 -2.37 -10.28
CA MET A 91 10.95 -1.90 -9.85
C MET A 91 9.83 -2.71 -10.49
N ILE A 92 8.65 -2.70 -9.87
CA ILE A 92 7.47 -3.38 -10.41
C ILE A 92 6.53 -2.39 -11.09
N GLU A 93 5.89 -2.81 -12.18
CA GLU A 93 4.91 -1.99 -12.90
C GLU A 93 3.47 -2.48 -12.71
N ASN A 94 2.56 -1.53 -12.49
CA ASN A 94 1.13 -1.73 -12.68
C ASN A 94 0.79 -1.72 -14.17
N PHE A 95 -0.22 -2.49 -14.60
CA PHE A 95 -0.52 -2.70 -16.03
C PHE A 95 -1.75 -1.94 -16.55
N GLY A 96 -2.22 -0.91 -15.85
CA GLY A 96 -3.30 -0.04 -16.34
C GLY A 96 -4.72 -0.60 -16.16
N LYS A 97 -4.87 -1.61 -15.30
CA LYS A 97 -6.16 -2.22 -14.93
C LYS A 97 -6.22 -2.40 -13.41
N ALA A 98 -7.31 -3.02 -12.92
CA ALA A 98 -7.47 -3.40 -11.53
C ALA A 98 -6.42 -4.45 -11.12
N ASP A 99 -5.34 -4.00 -10.51
CA ASP A 99 -4.24 -4.87 -10.05
C ASP A 99 -3.75 -4.55 -8.63
N GLN A 100 -4.62 -3.94 -7.84
CA GLN A 100 -4.40 -3.60 -6.43
C GLN A 100 -5.74 -3.21 -5.76
N THR A 101 -5.72 -2.98 -4.45
CA THR A 101 -6.92 -2.75 -3.61
C THR A 101 -7.84 -1.60 -4.04
N TYR A 102 -7.31 -0.55 -4.67
CA TYR A 102 -8.09 0.47 -5.36
C TYR A 102 -8.49 -0.06 -6.74
N ASP A 103 -9.32 -1.09 -6.72
CA ASP A 103 -9.69 -1.92 -7.88
C ASP A 103 -10.46 -1.16 -8.98
N ALA A 104 -10.98 0.03 -8.67
CA ALA A 104 -11.60 0.96 -9.60
C ALA A 104 -10.76 2.23 -9.85
N TRP A 105 -9.49 2.29 -9.41
CA TRP A 105 -8.55 3.39 -9.67
C TRP A 105 -7.29 2.89 -10.38
N GLN A 106 -7.17 3.21 -11.67
CA GLN A 106 -6.15 2.60 -12.51
C GLN A 106 -4.76 3.18 -12.28
N MET A 107 -3.81 2.31 -11.92
CA MET A 107 -2.37 2.59 -11.89
C MET A 107 -1.70 1.97 -13.12
N GLU A 108 -0.73 2.65 -13.71
CA GLU A 108 0.05 2.13 -14.84
C GLU A 108 1.52 2.60 -14.78
N GLY A 109 2.44 1.68 -15.04
CA GLY A 109 3.86 1.84 -14.77
C GLY A 109 4.16 1.76 -13.28
N VAL A 110 5.26 2.36 -12.85
CA VAL A 110 5.62 2.49 -11.45
C VAL A 110 4.58 3.37 -10.74
N SER A 111 4.01 2.89 -9.63
CA SER A 111 3.07 3.63 -8.79
C SER A 111 3.64 3.88 -7.40
N ALA A 112 3.23 4.98 -6.76
CA ALA A 112 3.68 5.29 -5.41
C ALA A 112 3.23 4.23 -4.41
N TYR A 113 1.97 3.80 -4.50
CA TYR A 113 1.38 2.81 -3.61
C TYR A 113 2.05 1.43 -3.75
N CYS A 114 2.00 0.79 -4.92
CA CYS A 114 2.61 -0.55 -5.10
C CYS A 114 4.13 -0.50 -5.01
N GLY A 115 4.74 0.59 -5.48
CA GLY A 115 6.18 0.79 -5.37
C GLY A 115 6.66 0.90 -3.93
N SER A 116 5.97 1.67 -3.07
CA SER A 116 6.34 1.76 -1.65
C SER A 116 6.20 0.42 -0.94
N LEU A 117 5.16 -0.37 -1.26
CA LEU A 117 4.97 -1.73 -0.77
C LEU A 117 6.09 -2.68 -1.23
N TRP A 118 6.53 -2.55 -2.49
CA TRP A 118 7.65 -3.31 -3.05
C TRP A 118 8.96 -3.03 -2.32
N LEU A 119 9.30 -1.75 -2.12
CA LEU A 119 10.52 -1.36 -1.38
C LEU A 119 10.52 -1.91 0.04
N ALA A 120 9.40 -1.77 0.75
CA ALA A 120 9.26 -2.29 2.11
C ALA A 120 9.37 -3.82 2.16
N SER A 121 8.75 -4.51 1.20
CA SER A 121 8.78 -5.98 1.13
C SER A 121 10.16 -6.52 0.78
N LEU A 122 10.91 -5.85 -0.12
CA LEU A 122 12.31 -6.17 -0.39
C LEU A 122 13.17 -6.01 0.86
N ARG A 123 13.01 -4.89 1.60
CA ARG A 123 13.78 -4.67 2.84
C ARG A 123 13.49 -5.71 3.91
N VAL A 124 12.23 -6.13 4.02
CA VAL A 124 11.81 -7.25 4.88
C VAL A 124 12.42 -8.57 4.41
N ALA A 125 12.35 -8.86 3.12
CA ALA A 125 12.88 -10.10 2.56
C ALA A 125 14.41 -10.23 2.73
N VAL A 126 15.15 -9.11 2.67
CA VAL A 126 16.58 -9.06 3.02
C VAL A 126 16.80 -9.50 4.48
N GLU A 127 16.04 -8.95 5.42
CA GLU A 127 16.20 -9.30 6.85
C GLU A 127 15.80 -10.75 7.12
N MET A 128 14.69 -11.21 6.54
CA MET A 128 14.26 -12.60 6.67
C MET A 128 15.31 -13.56 6.08
N ALA A 129 15.86 -13.28 4.90
CA ALA A 129 16.91 -14.08 4.26
C ALA A 129 18.16 -14.19 5.14
N LYS A 130 18.57 -13.08 5.74
CA LYS A 130 19.70 -13.06 6.68
C LYS A 130 19.44 -13.92 7.91
N LEU A 131 18.25 -13.80 8.52
CA LEU A 131 17.89 -14.54 9.73
C LEU A 131 17.74 -16.05 9.50
N VAL A 132 17.27 -16.47 8.32
CA VAL A 132 17.18 -17.91 7.97
C VAL A 132 18.47 -18.48 7.38
N GLY A 133 19.50 -17.66 7.15
CA GLY A 133 20.78 -18.10 6.58
C GLY A 133 20.74 -18.39 5.07
N ASP A 134 20.02 -17.57 4.28
CA ASP A 134 19.96 -17.63 2.81
C ASP A 134 20.73 -16.45 2.17
N PRO A 135 22.08 -16.48 2.13
CA PRO A 135 22.90 -15.35 1.68
C PRO A 135 22.72 -15.03 0.19
N GLN A 136 22.32 -16.02 -0.62
CA GLN A 136 22.06 -15.82 -2.04
C GLN A 136 20.83 -14.92 -2.24
N LYS A 137 19.72 -15.22 -1.54
CA LYS A 137 18.52 -14.40 -1.60
C LYS A 137 18.67 -13.06 -0.89
N GLN A 138 19.44 -13.02 0.20
CA GLN A 138 19.79 -11.76 0.85
C GLN A 138 20.45 -10.78 -0.15
N SER A 139 21.53 -11.21 -0.81
CA SER A 139 22.28 -10.38 -1.77
C SER A 139 21.43 -9.98 -2.99
N LEU A 140 20.60 -10.91 -3.49
CA LEU A 140 19.66 -10.64 -4.58
C LEU A 140 18.68 -9.52 -4.19
N PHE A 141 17.97 -9.67 -3.08
CA PHE A 141 16.96 -8.71 -2.67
C PHE A 141 17.56 -7.36 -2.25
N GLU A 142 18.77 -7.35 -1.67
CA GLU A 142 19.48 -6.12 -1.33
C GLU A 142 19.89 -5.34 -2.58
N THR A 143 20.41 -6.03 -3.60
CA THR A 143 20.74 -5.42 -4.89
C THR A 143 19.49 -4.85 -5.57
N THR A 144 18.39 -5.60 -5.56
CA THR A 144 17.11 -5.14 -6.14
C THR A 144 16.55 -3.95 -5.38
N LEU A 145 16.60 -3.95 -4.04
CA LEU A 145 16.14 -2.83 -3.21
C LEU A 145 16.84 -1.52 -3.57
N VAL A 146 18.16 -1.56 -3.75
CA VAL A 146 18.94 -0.36 -4.12
C VAL A 146 18.50 0.16 -5.48
N LYS A 147 18.33 -0.71 -6.48
CA LYS A 147 17.88 -0.31 -7.81
C LYS A 147 16.45 0.24 -7.80
N ALA A 148 15.51 -0.52 -7.23
CA ALA A 148 14.11 -0.17 -7.11
C ALA A 148 13.91 1.18 -6.41
N ARG A 149 14.68 1.45 -5.35
CA ARG A 149 14.63 2.73 -4.62
C ARG A 149 15.04 3.90 -5.51
N ASN A 150 16.10 3.75 -6.30
CA ASN A 150 16.55 4.79 -7.21
C ASN A 150 15.48 5.08 -8.26
N VAL A 151 14.91 4.03 -8.85
CA VAL A 151 13.82 4.11 -9.84
C VAL A 151 12.57 4.79 -9.24
N PHE A 152 12.14 4.39 -8.05
CA PHE A 152 10.98 4.98 -7.36
C PHE A 152 11.16 6.48 -7.15
N ILE A 153 12.34 6.91 -6.67
CA ILE A 153 12.63 8.32 -6.44
C ILE A 153 12.72 9.07 -7.78
N GLU A 154 13.45 8.56 -8.75
CA GLU A 154 13.65 9.21 -10.06
C GLU A 154 12.33 9.41 -10.81
N LYS A 155 11.50 8.35 -10.89
CA LYS A 155 10.26 8.38 -11.66
C LYS A 155 9.15 9.17 -10.96
N LEU A 156 9.06 9.11 -9.62
CA LEU A 156 7.88 9.61 -8.90
C LEU A 156 8.11 10.87 -8.07
N TRP A 157 9.31 11.18 -7.60
CA TRP A 157 9.51 12.33 -6.71
C TRP A 157 9.31 13.67 -7.45
N THR A 158 8.41 14.51 -6.95
CA THR A 158 8.09 15.81 -7.57
C THR A 158 8.86 16.99 -6.97
N GLY A 159 9.64 16.74 -5.91
CA GLY A 159 10.18 17.79 -5.03
C GLY A 159 9.34 18.05 -3.79
N SER A 160 8.08 17.58 -3.74
CA SER A 160 7.21 17.74 -2.56
C SER A 160 6.36 16.51 -2.21
N TYR A 161 6.05 15.65 -3.16
CA TYR A 161 5.32 14.40 -2.95
C TYR A 161 5.74 13.37 -4.03
N PHE A 162 5.23 12.15 -3.95
CA PHE A 162 5.40 11.13 -4.98
C PHE A 162 4.17 11.10 -5.89
N ARG A 163 4.38 11.20 -7.21
CA ARG A 163 3.33 11.04 -8.23
C ARG A 163 2.55 9.76 -8.01
N PHE A 164 1.25 9.77 -8.28
CA PHE A 164 0.37 8.61 -8.13
C PHE A 164 0.91 7.39 -8.90
N CYS A 165 1.22 7.58 -10.19
CA CYS A 165 1.93 6.61 -11.02
C CYS A 165 2.53 7.29 -12.26
N GLU A 166 3.26 6.55 -13.09
CA GLU A 166 3.88 7.10 -14.31
C GLU A 166 2.85 7.47 -15.39
N ARG A 167 1.88 6.58 -15.64
CA ARG A 167 1.08 6.62 -16.88
C ARG A 167 -0.43 6.49 -16.65
N SER A 168 -1.04 7.39 -15.91
CA SER A 168 -2.52 7.46 -15.84
C SER A 168 -3.06 8.87 -15.99
N ARG A 169 -4.39 8.99 -16.11
CA ARG A 169 -5.06 10.30 -16.07
C ARG A 169 -4.89 11.00 -14.72
N SER A 170 -4.75 10.21 -13.65
CA SER A 170 -4.48 10.65 -12.28
C SER A 170 -2.98 10.72 -11.95
N ARG A 171 -2.06 10.64 -12.93
CA ARG A 171 -0.61 10.50 -12.65
C ARG A 171 -0.04 11.55 -11.69
N GLU A 172 -0.56 12.78 -11.75
CA GLU A 172 -0.09 13.89 -10.91
C GLU A 172 -0.81 13.98 -9.56
N THR A 173 -1.86 13.19 -9.37
CA THR A 173 -2.71 13.22 -8.18
C THR A 173 -1.89 12.91 -6.93
N VAL A 174 -2.10 13.70 -5.89
CA VAL A 174 -1.57 13.46 -4.56
C VAL A 174 -2.43 12.39 -3.93
N MET A 175 -1.89 11.18 -3.85
CA MET A 175 -2.57 10.06 -3.22
C MET A 175 -2.34 10.07 -1.71
N ALA A 176 -3.40 9.90 -0.93
CA ALA A 176 -3.32 9.82 0.53
C ALA A 176 -2.40 8.66 0.99
N ASP A 177 -2.45 7.53 0.29
CA ASP A 177 -1.71 6.31 0.63
C ASP A 177 -0.42 6.10 -0.19
N GLN A 178 0.15 7.18 -0.75
CA GLN A 178 1.34 7.10 -1.61
C GLN A 178 2.58 6.48 -0.94
N LEU A 179 2.62 6.40 0.40
CA LEU A 179 3.71 5.82 1.19
C LEU A 179 3.26 4.65 2.08
N CYS A 180 2.23 3.90 1.67
CA CYS A 180 1.66 2.77 2.41
C CYS A 180 2.72 1.77 2.93
N GLY A 181 3.66 1.35 2.06
CA GLY A 181 4.71 0.41 2.48
C GLY A 181 5.68 0.98 3.50
N TYR A 182 6.01 2.27 3.39
CA TYR A 182 6.83 2.97 4.39
C TYR A 182 6.08 3.05 5.73
N TRP A 183 4.80 3.45 5.73
CA TRP A 183 3.95 3.50 6.92
C TRP A 183 3.90 2.15 7.65
N PHE A 184 3.63 1.08 6.91
CA PHE A 184 3.52 -0.24 7.51
C PHE A 184 4.85 -0.66 8.15
N LEU A 185 5.97 -0.51 7.42
CA LEU A 185 7.29 -0.89 7.95
C LEU A 185 7.70 -0.03 9.13
N GLN A 186 7.40 1.28 9.11
CA GLN A 186 7.66 2.20 10.22
C GLN A 186 6.90 1.76 11.49
N SER A 187 5.72 1.17 11.34
CA SER A 187 4.91 0.68 12.47
C SER A 187 5.53 -0.51 13.21
N VAL A 188 6.38 -1.29 12.54
CA VAL A 188 6.94 -2.55 13.08
C VAL A 188 8.46 -2.54 13.22
N SER A 189 9.15 -1.69 12.45
CA SER A 189 10.59 -1.51 12.48
C SER A 189 10.97 -0.13 11.91
N PRO A 190 10.98 0.93 12.74
CA PRO A 190 11.40 2.28 12.33
C PRO A 190 12.82 2.32 11.75
N VAL A 191 13.72 1.45 12.23
CA VAL A 191 15.09 1.35 11.72
C VAL A 191 15.09 0.91 10.26
N MET A 192 14.35 -0.16 9.92
CA MET A 192 14.28 -0.65 8.54
C MET A 192 13.55 0.31 7.61
N ALA A 193 12.51 1.00 8.10
CA ALA A 193 11.78 1.99 7.32
C ALA A 193 12.67 3.18 6.92
N ASN A 194 13.56 3.63 7.80
CA ASN A 194 14.52 4.70 7.50
C ASN A 194 15.53 4.34 6.38
N ASP A 195 15.71 3.06 6.06
CA ASP A 195 16.56 2.63 4.94
C ASP A 195 15.87 2.85 3.56
N LEU A 196 14.53 2.97 3.54
CA LEU A 196 13.75 2.98 2.30
C LEU A 196 13.82 4.32 1.58
N LEU A 197 13.62 5.44 2.31
CA LEU A 197 13.49 6.78 1.74
C LEU A 197 14.10 7.83 2.67
N PRO A 198 14.66 8.93 2.14
CA PRO A 198 15.10 10.04 2.96
C PRO A 198 13.96 10.62 3.80
N SER A 199 14.18 10.83 5.10
CA SER A 199 13.14 11.34 6.01
C SER A 199 12.58 12.71 5.58
N SER A 200 13.38 13.52 4.88
CA SER A 200 12.93 14.81 4.31
C SER A 200 11.85 14.63 3.24
N MET A 201 11.98 13.60 2.38
CA MET A 201 10.97 13.31 1.34
C MET A 201 9.69 12.78 1.97
N VAL A 202 9.80 11.91 2.97
CA VAL A 202 8.64 11.36 3.72
C VAL A 202 7.86 12.48 4.40
N ARG A 203 8.53 13.37 5.14
CA ARG A 203 7.88 14.52 5.81
C ARG A 203 7.23 15.47 4.82
N SER A 204 7.93 15.79 3.73
CA SER A 204 7.41 16.68 2.69
C SER A 204 6.17 16.09 2.00
N ALA A 205 6.17 14.79 1.72
CA ALA A 205 5.00 14.09 1.16
C ALA A 205 3.80 14.11 2.13
N LEU A 206 4.02 13.82 3.42
CA LEU A 206 2.98 13.87 4.45
C LEU A 206 2.42 15.28 4.67
N ASP A 207 3.28 16.30 4.67
CA ASP A 207 2.85 17.69 4.75
C ASP A 207 2.00 18.08 3.54
N THR A 208 2.35 17.57 2.36
CA THR A 208 1.56 17.77 1.13
C THR A 208 0.21 17.07 1.22
N ILE A 209 0.16 15.81 1.67
CA ILE A 209 -1.09 15.05 1.89
C ILE A 209 -1.97 15.78 2.91
N TYR A 210 -1.43 16.19 4.05
CA TYR A 210 -2.20 16.90 5.06
C TYR A 210 -2.76 18.23 4.52
N ARG A 211 -1.93 19.03 3.85
CA ARG A 211 -2.36 20.33 3.31
C ARG A 211 -3.44 20.19 2.23
N LEU A 212 -3.35 19.15 1.39
CA LEU A 212 -4.24 18.97 0.25
C LEU A 212 -5.38 18.02 0.58
N ASN A 213 -5.10 16.73 0.75
CA ASN A 213 -6.08 15.67 0.93
C ASN A 213 -6.91 15.80 2.21
N VAL A 214 -6.40 16.51 3.24
CA VAL A 214 -7.13 16.75 4.50
C VAL A 214 -7.67 18.17 4.52
N CYS A 215 -6.82 19.19 4.65
CA CYS A 215 -7.28 20.56 4.90
C CYS A 215 -8.16 21.16 3.78
N GLN A 216 -7.95 20.75 2.52
CA GLN A 216 -8.76 21.24 1.39
C GLN A 216 -9.96 20.34 1.07
N PHE A 217 -10.12 19.22 1.76
CA PHE A 217 -11.26 18.33 1.62
C PHE A 217 -12.24 18.53 2.78
N SER A 218 -13.47 18.96 2.50
CA SER A 218 -14.48 19.25 3.53
C SER A 218 -13.96 20.10 4.70
N SER A 219 -13.13 21.10 4.37
CA SER A 219 -12.47 21.99 5.35
C SER A 219 -11.67 21.25 6.44
N GLY A 220 -11.13 20.06 6.15
CA GLY A 220 -10.41 19.24 7.13
C GLY A 220 -11.29 18.38 8.04
N MET A 221 -12.60 18.41 7.85
CA MET A 221 -13.55 17.85 8.82
C MET A 221 -14.04 16.43 8.47
N MET A 222 -13.51 15.80 7.41
CA MET A 222 -13.93 14.47 6.96
C MET A 222 -12.84 13.39 6.96
N GLY A 223 -11.57 13.76 7.13
CA GLY A 223 -10.44 12.83 6.95
C GLY A 223 -9.65 13.15 5.68
N ALA A 224 -8.96 12.16 5.13
CA ALA A 224 -8.14 12.32 3.93
C ALA A 224 -8.85 11.75 2.70
N VAL A 225 -9.22 12.59 1.73
CA VAL A 225 -9.68 12.10 0.42
C VAL A 225 -8.55 11.37 -0.30
N ASN A 226 -8.87 10.27 -0.97
CA ASN A 226 -7.90 9.39 -1.60
C ASN A 226 -7.04 10.12 -2.64
N GLY A 227 -7.67 10.91 -3.52
CA GLY A 227 -6.98 11.64 -4.59
C GLY A 227 -7.28 13.14 -4.60
N MET A 228 -6.23 13.96 -4.48
CA MET A 228 -6.32 15.41 -4.66
C MET A 228 -5.38 15.87 -5.77
N LYS A 229 -5.87 16.63 -6.75
CA LYS A 229 -5.01 17.21 -7.79
C LYS A 229 -4.09 18.28 -7.16
N PRO A 230 -2.91 18.57 -7.73
CA PRO A 230 -1.95 19.52 -7.14
C PRO A 230 -2.48 20.95 -6.99
N ASN A 231 -3.54 21.30 -7.74
CA ASN A 231 -4.24 22.57 -7.65
C ASN A 231 -5.31 22.63 -6.54
N GLY A 232 -5.46 21.57 -5.74
CA GLY A 232 -6.41 21.54 -4.62
C GLY A 232 -7.83 21.11 -4.97
N VAL A 233 -8.04 20.58 -6.18
CA VAL A 233 -9.35 20.05 -6.60
C VAL A 233 -9.34 18.54 -6.45
N VAL A 234 -10.37 17.98 -5.83
CA VAL A 234 -10.53 16.52 -5.67
C VAL A 234 -10.44 15.84 -7.04
N ASP A 235 -9.67 14.76 -7.12
CA ASP A 235 -9.59 13.97 -8.35
C ASP A 235 -10.87 13.15 -8.52
N LYS A 236 -11.50 13.31 -9.69
CA LYS A 236 -12.79 12.70 -10.05
C LYS A 236 -12.69 11.86 -11.31
N GLU A 237 -11.47 11.55 -11.78
CA GLU A 237 -11.27 10.64 -12.92
C GLU A 237 -11.81 9.23 -12.60
N TYR A 238 -11.68 8.80 -11.34
CA TYR A 238 -12.13 7.50 -10.86
C TYR A 238 -12.90 7.65 -9.56
N ILE A 239 -13.90 6.79 -9.34
CA ILE A 239 -14.79 6.85 -8.18
C ILE A 239 -14.00 6.80 -6.85
N GLN A 240 -13.02 5.90 -6.76
CA GLN A 240 -12.20 5.73 -5.57
C GLN A 240 -11.22 6.89 -5.33
N ALA A 241 -10.96 7.74 -6.33
CA ALA A 241 -10.16 8.95 -6.12
C ALA A 241 -10.97 10.05 -5.38
N ASP A 242 -12.29 10.11 -5.61
CA ASP A 242 -13.24 11.07 -4.99
C ASP A 242 -13.69 10.63 -3.57
N GLU A 243 -13.29 9.43 -3.14
CA GLU A 243 -13.66 8.85 -1.85
C GLU A 243 -12.67 9.21 -0.74
N MET A 244 -13.17 9.36 0.49
CA MET A 244 -12.37 9.27 1.72
C MET A 244 -12.53 7.86 2.29
N TRP A 245 -11.45 7.08 2.30
CA TRP A 245 -11.43 5.77 2.95
C TRP A 245 -11.10 5.90 4.43
N THR A 246 -11.92 5.30 5.28
CA THR A 246 -11.81 5.44 6.74
C THR A 246 -10.52 4.80 7.24
N GLY A 247 -10.19 3.59 6.77
CA GLY A 247 -8.95 2.89 7.09
C GLY A 247 -7.70 3.65 6.66
N VAL A 248 -7.70 4.20 5.44
CA VAL A 248 -6.59 5.00 4.89
C VAL A 248 -6.41 6.29 5.69
N THR A 249 -7.48 6.95 6.07
CA THR A 249 -7.41 8.16 6.91
C THR A 249 -6.71 7.88 8.24
N TYR A 250 -7.05 6.77 8.91
CA TYR A 250 -6.38 6.39 10.16
C TYR A 250 -4.93 5.94 9.93
N ALA A 251 -4.63 5.29 8.81
CA ALA A 251 -3.25 4.97 8.43
C ALA A 251 -2.41 6.25 8.28
N VAL A 252 -2.89 7.24 7.52
CA VAL A 252 -2.24 8.55 7.35
C VAL A 252 -2.07 9.25 8.70
N ALA A 253 -3.11 9.28 9.54
CA ALA A 253 -3.03 9.85 10.88
C ALA A 253 -1.93 9.17 11.72
N SER A 254 -1.84 7.84 11.69
CA SER A 254 -0.81 7.10 12.43
C SER A 254 0.60 7.34 11.88
N LEU A 255 0.77 7.50 10.56
CA LEU A 255 2.07 7.86 9.97
C LEU A 255 2.48 9.28 10.37
N LEU A 256 1.53 10.23 10.46
CA LEU A 256 1.80 11.56 11.02
C LEU A 256 2.28 11.46 12.48
N ILE A 257 1.69 10.59 13.31
CA ILE A 257 2.17 10.32 14.68
C ILE A 257 3.61 9.78 14.65
N GLN A 258 3.89 8.81 13.78
CA GLN A 258 5.22 8.21 13.64
C GLN A 258 6.30 9.22 13.22
N GLN A 259 5.90 10.33 12.57
CA GLN A 259 6.79 11.43 12.21
C GLN A 259 6.82 12.57 13.26
N GLY A 260 6.08 12.44 14.37
CA GLY A 260 6.01 13.44 15.44
C GLY A 260 4.99 14.55 15.22
N GLU A 261 4.18 14.49 14.17
CA GLU A 261 3.20 15.51 13.77
C GLU A 261 1.84 15.29 14.48
N ILE A 262 1.86 15.25 15.82
CA ILE A 262 0.71 14.84 16.65
C ILE A 262 -0.56 15.67 16.37
N ALA A 263 -0.43 17.00 16.24
CA ALA A 263 -1.57 17.86 16.00
C ALA A 263 -2.23 17.59 14.63
N LYS A 264 -1.41 17.43 13.57
CA LYS A 264 -1.90 17.07 12.24
C LYS A 264 -2.57 15.70 12.25
N ALA A 265 -1.98 14.75 12.96
CA ALA A 265 -2.53 13.40 13.08
C ALA A 265 -3.92 13.37 13.70
N PHE A 266 -4.11 14.02 14.86
CA PHE A 266 -5.42 14.07 15.52
C PHE A 266 -6.43 14.86 14.70
N HIS A 267 -6.03 15.94 14.02
CA HIS A 267 -6.92 16.63 13.09
C HIS A 267 -7.41 15.70 11.97
N THR A 268 -6.48 15.04 11.27
CA THR A 268 -6.80 14.06 10.20
C THR A 268 -7.71 12.94 10.68
N GLY A 269 -7.36 12.26 11.78
CA GLY A 269 -8.14 11.14 12.31
C GLY A 269 -9.50 11.56 12.85
N SER A 270 -9.59 12.74 13.48
CA SER A 270 -10.85 13.26 14.03
C SER A 270 -11.88 13.55 12.94
N GLY A 271 -11.47 13.91 11.72
CA GLY A 271 -12.39 14.12 10.60
C GLY A 271 -13.20 12.86 10.27
N SER A 272 -12.56 11.69 10.27
CA SER A 272 -13.25 10.41 10.06
C SER A 272 -14.21 10.09 11.22
N TYR A 273 -13.77 10.28 12.48
CA TYR A 273 -14.63 10.13 13.66
C TYR A 273 -15.86 11.05 13.60
N LEU A 274 -15.66 12.36 13.42
CA LEU A 274 -16.73 13.36 13.40
C LEU A 274 -17.75 13.06 12.31
N THR A 275 -17.27 12.60 11.15
CA THR A 275 -18.16 12.26 10.05
C THR A 275 -18.97 11.02 10.38
N CYS A 276 -18.31 9.90 10.67
CA CYS A 276 -18.97 8.62 10.90
C CYS A 276 -19.89 8.63 12.14
N PHE A 277 -19.45 9.21 13.25
CA PHE A 277 -20.12 9.10 14.54
C PHE A 277 -21.04 10.30 14.84
N GLU A 278 -20.62 11.52 14.52
CA GLU A 278 -21.35 12.74 14.95
C GLU A 278 -22.25 13.31 13.85
N ARG A 279 -22.00 13.00 12.56
CA ARG A 279 -22.76 13.59 11.44
C ARG A 279 -23.69 12.61 10.73
N VAL A 280 -23.17 11.46 10.29
CA VAL A 280 -23.95 10.53 9.45
C VAL A 280 -24.54 9.34 10.20
N GLY A 281 -24.16 9.12 11.47
CA GLY A 281 -24.78 8.11 12.31
C GLY A 281 -24.39 6.67 11.98
N LEU A 282 -23.18 6.45 11.47
CA LEU A 282 -22.64 5.13 11.08
C LEU A 282 -21.83 4.46 12.21
N GLN A 283 -22.06 4.84 13.47
CA GLN A 283 -21.50 4.10 14.61
C GLN A 283 -21.88 2.62 14.53
N TYR A 284 -20.91 1.73 14.77
CA TYR A 284 -21.03 0.27 14.64
C TYR A 284 -21.26 -0.27 13.22
N GLN A 285 -21.24 0.60 12.22
CA GLN A 285 -21.34 0.26 10.80
C GLN A 285 -20.39 1.14 9.99
N THR A 286 -19.20 1.42 10.55
CA THR A 286 -18.19 2.28 9.92
C THR A 286 -17.92 1.78 8.49
N PRO A 287 -18.14 2.61 7.47
CA PRO A 287 -18.04 2.18 6.08
C PRO A 287 -16.58 2.16 5.62
N GLU A 288 -16.34 1.52 4.47
CA GLU A 288 -15.08 1.67 3.73
C GLU A 288 -14.84 3.14 3.37
N ALA A 289 -15.82 3.73 2.68
CA ALA A 289 -15.68 5.01 2.00
C ALA A 289 -16.84 5.97 2.29
N LEU A 290 -16.55 7.26 2.27
CA LEU A 290 -17.53 8.35 2.29
C LEU A 290 -17.15 9.42 1.26
N TYR A 291 -18.15 10.12 0.75
CA TYR A 291 -17.99 11.27 -0.15
C TYR A 291 -18.34 12.56 0.57
N GLU A 292 -17.74 13.67 0.14
CA GLU A 292 -18.23 14.99 0.54
C GLU A 292 -19.63 15.20 -0.05
N SER A 293 -20.62 15.44 0.82
CA SER A 293 -21.97 15.79 0.40
C SER A 293 -21.93 17.10 -0.39
N ARG A 294 -22.43 17.05 -1.63
CA ARG A 294 -22.51 18.20 -2.53
C ARG A 294 -23.77 19.01 -2.31
#